data_AF-A0A3N0IJ20-F1
#
_entry.id   AF-A0A3N0IJ20-F1
#
_cell.length_a   1.000
_cell.length_b   1.000
_cell.length_c   1.000
_cell.angle_alpha   90.00
_cell.angle_beta   90.00
_cell.angle_gamma   90.00
#
_symmetry.space_group_name_H-M   'P 1'
#
loop_
_entity.id
_entity.type
_entity.pdbx_description
1 polymer ?
#
loop_
_entity_poly.entity_id
_entity_poly.type
_entity_poly.pdbx_seq_one_letter_code
_entity_poly.pdbx_strand_id
1 'polypeptide(L)'
;MSVGLGVDIVEIERMRRILDRTPSFAHKVFTDAEQDYCNRKGNPATHYAARFAAKEAVCKALGTGILASGIGMRDVEVVRDSHGKPAIALHGAAARIAEEQGVVDVPLSITYTHSVAVANAVAITKASQAEREKRRDVKAELAQQFKEMRGMLDDLGEQTATSAEAKGAGEPVSE
;
A
#
# COMPACT_ATOMS: atom_id res chain seq x y z
N MET A 1 -12.67 -4.44 -8.17
CA MET A 1 -12.36 -4.59 -6.73
C MET A 1 -11.72 -5.96 -6.54
N SER A 2 -10.78 -6.19 -5.64
CA SER A 2 -10.36 -5.38 -4.48
C SER A 2 -8.86 -5.53 -4.30
N VAL A 3 -8.17 -4.41 -4.12
CA VAL A 3 -6.89 -4.41 -3.40
C VAL A 3 -7.11 -5.17 -2.09
N GLY A 4 -6.31 -6.21 -1.84
CA GLY A 4 -6.37 -6.93 -0.58
C GLY A 4 -5.71 -6.10 0.52
N LEU A 5 -6.30 -6.06 1.71
CA LEU A 5 -5.74 -5.33 2.85
C LEU A 5 -5.65 -6.26 4.05
N GLY A 6 -4.54 -6.21 4.76
CA GLY A 6 -4.38 -6.86 6.04
C GLY A 6 -3.70 -5.97 7.05
N VAL A 7 -4.21 -6.01 8.28
CA VAL A 7 -3.60 -5.40 9.46
C VAL A 7 -3.49 -6.47 10.54
N ASP A 8 -2.39 -6.45 11.26
CA ASP A 8 -2.23 -7.27 12.44
C ASP A 8 -1.42 -6.59 13.54
N ILE A 9 -1.67 -7.01 14.78
CA ILE A 9 -1.02 -6.52 15.99
C ILE A 9 -0.60 -7.68 16.88
N VAL A 10 0.63 -7.63 17.36
CA VAL A 10 1.23 -8.66 18.21
C VAL A 10 1.80 -8.01 19.46
N GLU A 11 1.43 -8.54 20.62
CA GLU A 11 2.02 -8.17 21.90
C GLU A 11 3.44 -8.75 22.01
N ILE A 12 4.42 -7.88 22.27
CA ILE A 12 5.84 -8.25 22.31
C ILE A 12 6.12 -9.18 23.50
N GLU A 13 5.50 -8.93 24.64
CA GLU A 13 5.66 -9.79 25.83
C GLU A 13 5.10 -11.19 25.60
N ARG A 14 3.98 -11.30 24.87
CA ARG A 14 3.45 -12.60 24.47
C ARG A 14 4.41 -13.34 23.54
N MET A 15 5.01 -12.65 22.56
CA MET A 15 6.02 -13.25 21.68
C MET A 15 7.25 -13.72 22.48
N ARG A 16 7.75 -12.90 23.41
CA ARG A 16 8.85 -13.26 24.31
C ARG A 16 8.56 -14.55 25.06
N ARG A 17 7.43 -14.62 25.75
CA ARG A 17 7.01 -15.83 26.49
C ARG A 17 6.90 -17.08 25.60
N ILE A 18 6.45 -16.93 24.35
CA ILE A 18 6.36 -18.06 23.41
C ILE A 18 7.77 -18.53 23.02
N LEU A 19 8.68 -17.61 22.69
CA LEU A 19 10.05 -17.94 22.31
C LEU A 19 10.82 -18.61 23.45
N ASP A 20 10.65 -18.10 24.68
CA ASP A 20 11.30 -18.65 25.88
C ASP A 20 10.76 -20.03 26.24
N ARG A 21 9.43 -20.20 26.21
CA ARG A 21 8.79 -21.49 26.55
C ARG A 21 8.95 -22.53 25.45
N THR A 22 9.07 -22.11 24.20
CA THR A 22 9.03 -23.02 23.05
C THR A 22 10.02 -22.55 21.97
N PRO A 23 11.33 -22.82 22.15
CA PRO A 23 12.36 -22.41 21.18
C PRO A 23 12.10 -22.92 19.75
N SER A 24 11.52 -24.12 19.63
CA SER A 24 11.10 -24.70 18.33
C SER A 24 10.09 -23.85 17.55
N PHE A 25 9.37 -22.94 18.22
CA PHE A 25 8.41 -22.05 17.58
C PHE A 25 9.09 -21.18 16.53
N ALA A 26 10.28 -20.65 16.83
CA ALA A 26 11.00 -19.78 15.92
C ALA A 26 11.29 -20.50 14.59
N HIS A 27 11.77 -21.74 14.66
CA HIS A 27 12.07 -22.57 13.49
C HIS A 27 10.84 -22.93 12.66
N LYS A 28 9.66 -23.07 13.29
CA LYS A 28 8.42 -23.39 12.58
C LYS A 28 7.81 -22.20 11.84
N VAL A 29 8.05 -20.99 12.36
CA VAL A 29 7.33 -19.78 11.94
C VAL A 29 8.17 -18.87 11.07
N PHE A 30 9.47 -18.77 11.34
CA PHE A 30 10.37 -17.84 10.68
C PHE A 30 11.38 -18.59 9.82
N THR A 31 11.78 -17.98 8.70
CA THR A 31 12.90 -18.47 7.89
C THR A 31 14.21 -18.32 8.66
N ASP A 32 15.26 -18.97 8.19
CA ASP A 32 16.56 -18.90 8.87
C ASP A 32 17.15 -17.49 8.74
N ALA A 33 16.94 -16.82 7.60
CA ALA A 33 17.31 -15.43 7.40
C ALA A 33 16.56 -14.47 8.34
N GLU A 34 15.27 -14.72 8.59
CA GLU A 34 14.49 -13.94 9.55
C GLU A 34 14.99 -14.13 10.99
N GLN A 35 15.30 -15.37 11.37
CA GLN A 35 15.85 -15.70 12.69
C GLN A 35 17.21 -15.01 12.90
N ASP A 36 18.11 -15.12 11.92
CA ASP A 36 19.41 -14.47 11.94
C ASP A 36 19.29 -12.95 12.10
N TYR A 37 18.36 -12.33 11.38
CA TYR A 37 18.10 -10.90 11.55
C TYR A 37 17.63 -10.60 12.98
N CYS A 38 16.63 -11.33 13.49
CA CYS A 38 16.02 -11.04 14.78
C CYS A 38 17.01 -11.21 15.93
N ASN A 39 17.81 -12.28 15.87
CA ASN A 39 18.77 -12.63 16.92
C ASN A 39 19.95 -11.63 17.01
N ARG A 40 20.25 -10.90 15.93
CA ARG A 40 21.30 -9.84 15.92
C ARG A 40 20.86 -8.52 16.54
N LYS A 41 19.60 -8.38 16.97
CA LYS A 41 19.06 -7.12 17.49
C LYS A 41 19.06 -7.11 19.01
N GLY A 42 19.17 -5.91 19.60
CA GLY A 42 19.21 -5.74 21.06
C GLY A 42 17.96 -6.23 21.79
N ASN A 43 16.81 -6.30 21.10
CA ASN A 43 15.60 -6.92 21.62
C ASN A 43 14.99 -7.86 20.56
N PRO A 44 15.42 -9.14 20.52
CA PRO A 44 14.97 -10.09 19.50
C PRO A 44 13.44 -10.28 19.49
N ALA A 45 12.81 -10.33 20.66
CA ALA A 45 11.36 -10.54 20.80
C ALA A 45 10.54 -9.48 20.04
N THR A 46 10.95 -8.21 20.08
CA THR A 46 10.31 -7.13 19.31
C THR A 46 10.38 -7.39 17.81
N HIS A 47 11.52 -7.86 17.31
CA HIS A 47 11.70 -8.11 15.88
C HIS A 47 11.01 -9.39 15.40
N TYR A 48 10.88 -10.41 16.25
CA TYR A 48 10.04 -11.57 15.98
C TYR A 48 8.56 -11.20 15.98
N ALA A 49 8.09 -10.40 16.94
CA ALA A 49 6.71 -9.92 16.99
C ALA A 49 6.36 -9.10 15.73
N ALA A 50 7.24 -8.20 15.32
CA ALA A 50 7.09 -7.40 14.11
C ALA A 50 6.96 -8.25 12.83
N ARG A 51 7.75 -9.31 12.70
CA ARG A 51 7.66 -10.25 11.57
C ARG A 51 6.42 -11.12 11.62
N PHE A 52 6.01 -11.53 12.82
CA PHE A 52 4.81 -12.30 13.00
C PHE A 52 3.58 -11.49 12.56
N ALA A 53 3.48 -10.24 13.04
CA ALA A 53 2.44 -9.30 12.60
C ALA A 53 2.46 -9.10 11.08
N ALA A 54 3.64 -8.97 10.48
CA ALA A 54 3.76 -8.84 9.04
C ALA A 54 3.25 -10.08 8.28
N LYS A 55 3.63 -11.29 8.72
CA LYS A 55 3.14 -12.55 8.13
C LYS A 55 1.62 -12.64 8.23
N GLU A 56 1.06 -12.33 9.39
CA GLU A 56 -0.38 -12.29 9.62
C GLU A 56 -1.08 -11.28 8.68
N ALA A 57 -0.56 -10.06 8.59
CA ALA A 57 -1.09 -9.01 7.75
C ALA A 57 -1.07 -9.42 6.27
N VAL A 58 0.01 -10.04 5.79
CA VAL A 58 0.09 -10.53 4.40
C VAL A 58 -0.93 -11.64 4.15
N CYS A 59 -1.04 -12.63 5.04
CA CYS A 59 -2.04 -13.69 4.90
C CYS A 59 -3.48 -13.15 4.87
N LYS A 60 -3.77 -12.09 5.63
CA LYS A 60 -5.06 -11.39 5.57
C LYS A 60 -5.24 -10.63 4.25
N ALA A 61 -4.20 -9.96 3.76
CA ALA A 61 -4.23 -9.25 2.49
C ALA A 61 -4.46 -10.20 1.30
N LEU A 62 -3.93 -11.43 1.35
CA LEU A 62 -4.17 -12.48 0.35
C LEU A 62 -5.55 -13.16 0.50
N GLY A 63 -6.38 -12.77 1.48
CA GLY A 63 -7.72 -13.30 1.68
C GLY A 63 -7.79 -14.73 2.21
N THR A 64 -6.67 -15.29 2.67
CA THR A 64 -6.54 -16.70 3.06
C THR A 64 -6.52 -16.92 4.57
N GLY A 65 -6.23 -15.87 5.35
CA GLY A 65 -5.94 -16.02 6.77
C GLY A 65 -4.71 -16.92 7.01
N ILE A 66 -4.30 -17.06 8.28
CA ILE A 66 -3.21 -17.97 8.64
C ILE A 66 -3.77 -19.39 8.68
N LEU A 67 -3.15 -20.31 7.92
CA LEU A 67 -3.47 -21.74 7.85
C LEU A 67 -4.78 -22.15 7.13
N ALA A 68 -5.71 -21.23 6.81
CA ALA A 68 -6.98 -21.64 6.20
C ALA A 68 -6.86 -22.10 4.73
N SER A 69 -5.75 -21.80 4.06
CA SER A 69 -5.49 -22.17 2.66
C SER A 69 -4.19 -22.96 2.46
N GLY A 70 -3.67 -23.60 3.52
CA GLY A 70 -2.42 -24.37 3.44
C GLY A 70 -1.15 -23.53 3.33
N ILE A 71 -1.23 -22.20 3.53
CA ILE A 71 -0.06 -21.32 3.62
C ILE A 71 0.70 -21.65 4.90
N GLY A 72 1.95 -22.10 4.75
CA GLY A 72 2.88 -22.25 5.85
C GLY A 72 3.36 -20.89 6.35
N MET A 73 3.67 -20.77 7.64
CA MET A 73 4.18 -19.50 8.20
C MET A 73 5.52 -19.07 7.57
N ARG A 74 6.30 -20.01 7.03
CA ARG A 74 7.55 -19.75 6.30
C ARG A 74 7.33 -19.40 4.82
N ASP A 75 6.11 -19.54 4.31
CA ASP A 75 5.77 -19.17 2.93
C ASP A 75 5.68 -17.65 2.75
N VAL A 76 5.56 -16.89 3.83
CA VAL A 76 5.63 -15.44 3.84
C VAL A 76 6.89 -15.03 4.56
N GLU A 77 7.85 -14.43 3.86
CA GLU A 77 9.13 -14.01 4.43
C GLU A 77 9.27 -12.49 4.40
N VAL A 78 9.63 -11.89 5.53
CA VAL A 78 9.95 -10.46 5.61
C VAL A 78 11.43 -10.25 5.31
N VAL A 79 11.71 -9.72 4.13
CA VAL A 79 13.06 -9.37 3.66
C VAL A 79 13.29 -7.86 3.77
N ARG A 80 14.53 -7.42 3.54
CA ARG A 80 14.86 -5.99 3.39
C ARG A 80 15.39 -5.75 1.99
N ASP A 81 14.94 -4.68 1.36
CA ASP A 81 15.52 -4.23 0.10
C ASP A 81 16.88 -3.54 0.32
N SER A 82 17.52 -3.09 -0.76
CA SER A 82 18.80 -2.40 -0.75
C SER A 82 18.80 -1.07 0.03
N HIS A 83 17.62 -0.47 0.24
CA HIS A 83 17.44 0.76 1.01
C HIS A 83 17.05 0.46 2.47
N GLY A 84 17.00 -0.81 2.85
CA GLY A 84 16.59 -1.26 4.17
C GLY A 84 15.08 -1.22 4.39
N LYS A 85 14.26 -0.92 3.38
CA LYS A 85 12.80 -0.96 3.50
C LYS A 85 12.33 -2.42 3.64
N PRO A 86 11.39 -2.72 4.55
CA PRO A 86 10.85 -4.07 4.64
C PRO A 86 10.04 -4.39 3.38
N ALA A 87 10.26 -5.58 2.84
CA ALA A 87 9.56 -6.12 1.68
C ALA A 87 9.15 -7.57 1.95
N ILE A 88 8.28 -8.13 1.10
CA ILE A 88 7.75 -9.48 1.24
C ILE A 88 8.31 -10.36 0.11
N ALA A 89 8.88 -11.50 0.48
CA ALA A 89 9.10 -12.62 -0.42
C ALA A 89 8.06 -13.70 -0.14
N LEU A 90 7.34 -14.12 -1.17
CA LEU A 90 6.35 -15.20 -1.08
C LEU A 90 6.94 -16.47 -1.66
N HIS A 91 6.72 -17.58 -0.95
CA HIS A 91 7.18 -18.92 -1.31
C HIS A 91 6.00 -19.90 -1.28
N GLY A 92 6.23 -21.13 -1.73
CA GLY A 92 5.30 -22.25 -1.50
C GLY A 92 3.85 -21.96 -1.90
N ALA A 93 2.91 -22.22 -0.98
CA ALA A 93 1.49 -22.02 -1.25
C ALA A 93 1.13 -20.53 -1.35
N ALA A 94 1.78 -19.65 -0.58
CA ALA A 94 1.52 -18.21 -0.64
C ALA A 94 1.86 -17.62 -2.01
N ALA A 95 2.97 -18.05 -2.62
CA ALA A 95 3.36 -17.62 -3.95
C ALA A 95 2.34 -18.03 -5.02
N ARG A 96 1.89 -19.29 -4.99
CA ARG A 96 0.86 -19.78 -5.94
C ARG A 96 -0.46 -19.02 -5.80
N ILE A 97 -0.93 -18.81 -4.57
CA ILE A 97 -2.18 -18.08 -4.32
C ILE A 97 -2.07 -16.64 -4.80
N ALA A 98 -0.94 -15.98 -4.53
CA ALA A 98 -0.69 -14.62 -5.02
C ALA A 98 -0.69 -14.57 -6.55
N GLU A 99 -0.09 -15.56 -7.23
CA GLU A 99 -0.10 -15.67 -8.68
C GLU A 99 -1.51 -15.89 -9.25
N GLU A 100 -2.28 -16.83 -8.68
CA GLU A 100 -3.68 -17.11 -9.05
C GLU A 100 -4.59 -15.88 -8.89
N GLN A 101 -4.36 -15.08 -7.85
CA GLN A 101 -5.07 -13.82 -7.61
C GLN A 101 -4.54 -12.65 -8.45
N GLY A 102 -3.46 -12.86 -9.23
CA GLY A 102 -2.83 -11.83 -10.04
C GLY A 102 -2.17 -10.72 -9.22
N VAL A 103 -1.71 -11.01 -8.01
CA VAL A 103 -0.94 -10.11 -7.15
C VAL A 103 0.42 -9.87 -7.80
N VAL A 104 0.83 -8.62 -7.86
CA VAL A 104 2.11 -8.17 -8.46
C VAL A 104 3.03 -7.50 -7.46
N ASP A 105 2.48 -6.99 -6.37
CA ASP A 105 3.26 -6.38 -5.28
C ASP A 105 2.49 -6.50 -3.96
N VAL A 106 3.25 -6.59 -2.86
CA VAL A 106 2.72 -6.59 -1.50
C VAL A 106 3.42 -5.52 -0.65
N PRO A 107 3.07 -4.23 -0.81
CA PRO A 107 3.62 -3.19 0.05
C PRO A 107 3.34 -3.48 1.52
N LEU A 108 4.39 -3.38 2.32
CA LEU A 108 4.38 -3.65 3.75
C LEU A 108 4.85 -2.42 4.52
N SER A 109 4.15 -2.13 5.62
CA SER A 109 4.57 -1.17 6.63
C SER A 109 4.54 -1.84 8.00
N ILE A 110 5.59 -1.63 8.79
CA ILE A 110 5.74 -2.21 10.12
C ILE A 110 6.14 -1.10 11.08
N THR A 111 5.49 -1.07 12.24
CA THR A 111 5.87 -0.20 13.37
C THR A 111 5.77 -0.97 14.67
N TYR A 112 6.47 -0.53 15.70
CA TYR A 112 6.38 -1.13 17.03
C TYR A 112 6.71 -0.13 18.13
N THR A 113 6.17 -0.39 19.30
CA THR A 113 6.51 0.28 20.56
C THR A 113 7.30 -0.68 21.44
N HIS A 114 7.39 -0.38 22.75
CA HIS A 114 7.92 -1.31 23.73
C HIS A 114 6.98 -2.50 24.03
N SER A 115 5.67 -2.36 23.75
CA SER A 115 4.65 -3.34 24.14
C SER A 115 4.01 -4.08 22.97
N VAL A 116 3.89 -3.44 21.80
CA VAL A 116 3.19 -4.00 20.64
C VAL A 116 3.96 -3.78 19.34
N ALA A 117 3.81 -4.71 18.41
CA ALA A 117 4.23 -4.55 17.02
C ALA A 117 3.00 -4.63 16.10
N VAL A 118 2.94 -3.75 15.11
CA VAL A 118 1.82 -3.61 14.17
C VAL A 118 2.38 -3.70 12.75
N ALA A 119 1.66 -4.41 11.88
CA ALA A 119 1.97 -4.45 10.47
C ALA A 119 0.73 -4.24 9.61
N ASN A 120 0.91 -3.53 8.50
CA ASN A 120 -0.09 -3.32 7.47
C ASN A 120 0.48 -3.83 6.14
N ALA A 121 -0.30 -4.64 5.44
CA ALA A 121 0.04 -5.18 4.13
C ALA A 121 -1.08 -4.90 3.13
N VAL A 122 -0.69 -4.60 1.88
CA VAL A 122 -1.61 -4.32 0.78
C VAL A 122 -1.27 -5.26 -0.37
N ALA A 123 -2.22 -6.05 -0.87
CA ALA A 123 -2.03 -6.87 -2.05
C ALA A 123 -2.48 -6.09 -3.29
N ILE A 124 -1.50 -5.66 -4.11
CA ILE A 124 -1.74 -4.97 -5.37
C ILE A 124 -1.85 -6.02 -6.47
N THR A 125 -2.97 -6.04 -7.18
CA THR A 125 -3.20 -6.96 -8.31
C THR A 125 -3.08 -6.24 -9.66
N LYS A 126 -2.82 -7.00 -10.74
CA LYS A 126 -2.84 -6.48 -12.13
C LYS A 126 -4.13 -5.73 -12.43
N ALA A 127 -5.27 -6.30 -12.02
CA ALA A 127 -6.58 -5.67 -12.19
C ALA A 127 -6.69 -4.34 -11.43
N SER A 128 -6.17 -4.26 -10.21
CA SER A 128 -6.18 -3.02 -9.42
C SER A 128 -5.29 -1.92 -10.01
N GLN A 129 -4.15 -2.28 -10.61
CA GLN A 129 -3.27 -1.33 -11.29
C GLN A 129 -3.94 -0.77 -12.55
N ALA A 130 -4.49 -1.64 -13.41
CA ALA A 130 -5.19 -1.22 -14.61
C ALA A 130 -6.38 -0.30 -14.31
N GLU A 131 -7.14 -0.58 -13.24
CA GLU A 131 -8.21 0.31 -12.77
C GLU A 131 -7.68 1.68 -12.30
N ARG A 132 -6.54 1.72 -11.62
CA ARG A 132 -5.93 2.97 -11.14
C ARG A 132 -5.41 3.83 -12.30
N GLU A 133 -4.81 3.20 -13.30
CA GLU A 133 -4.34 3.87 -14.53
C GLU A 133 -5.51 4.47 -15.31
N LYS A 134 -6.55 3.68 -15.62
CA LYS A 134 -7.77 4.18 -16.27
C LYS A 134 -8.39 5.37 -15.54
N ARG A 135 -8.50 5.31 -14.21
CA ARG A 135 -9.02 6.43 -13.39
C ARG A 135 -8.13 7.67 -13.47
N ARG A 136 -6.81 7.49 -13.57
CA ARG A 136 -5.86 8.60 -13.72
C ARG A 136 -6.02 9.26 -15.08
N ASP A 137 -6.18 8.48 -16.14
CA ASP A 137 -6.37 8.97 -17.51
C ASP A 137 -7.67 9.77 -17.63
N VAL A 138 -8.79 9.22 -17.14
CA VAL A 138 -10.09 9.93 -17.09
C VAL A 138 -9.98 11.25 -16.31
N LYS A 139 -9.27 11.24 -15.17
CA LYS A 139 -9.07 12.47 -14.38
C LYS A 139 -8.22 13.50 -15.14
N ALA A 140 -7.21 13.06 -15.89
CA ALA A 140 -6.36 13.94 -16.68
C ALA A 140 -7.14 14.55 -17.86
N GLU A 141 -7.94 13.75 -18.57
CA GLU A 141 -8.83 14.21 -19.64
C GLU A 141 -9.82 15.26 -19.13
N LEU A 142 -10.49 14.98 -18.01
CA LEU A 142 -11.43 15.92 -17.41
C LEU A 142 -10.76 17.23 -16.99
N ALA A 143 -9.56 17.16 -16.41
CA ALA A 143 -8.79 18.35 -16.03
C ALA A 143 -8.40 19.19 -17.26
N GLN A 144 -8.07 18.54 -18.38
CA GLN A 144 -7.76 19.22 -19.63
C GLN A 144 -9.00 19.90 -20.23
N GLN A 145 -10.14 19.21 -20.26
CA GLN A 145 -11.42 19.78 -20.72
C GLN A 145 -11.84 21.01 -19.90
N PHE A 146 -11.71 20.95 -18.56
CA PHE A 146 -11.98 22.11 -17.71
C PHE A 146 -11.04 23.28 -17.98
N LYS A 147 -9.77 23.01 -18.25
CA LYS A 147 -8.78 24.05 -18.59
C LYS A 147 -9.13 24.73 -19.92
N GLU A 148 -9.51 23.96 -20.93
CA GLU A 148 -9.95 24.47 -22.24
C GLU A 148 -11.23 25.30 -22.13
N MET A 149 -12.25 24.79 -21.45
CA MET A 149 -13.51 25.50 -21.22
C MET A 149 -13.30 26.82 -20.47
N ARG A 150 -12.38 26.85 -19.51
CA ARG A 150 -12.02 28.08 -18.79
C ARG A 150 -11.39 29.11 -19.73
N GLY A 151 -10.44 28.70 -20.57
CA GLY A 151 -9.83 29.58 -21.56
C GLY A 151 -10.87 30.17 -22.53
N MET A 152 -11.82 29.36 -23.01
CA MET A 152 -12.89 29.85 -23.88
C MET A 152 -13.80 30.88 -23.18
N LEU A 153 -14.09 30.70 -21.89
CA LEU A 153 -14.88 31.65 -21.11
C LEU A 153 -14.11 32.97 -20.87
N ASP A 154 -12.81 32.89 -20.64
CA ASP A 154 -11.94 34.06 -20.50
C ASP A 154 -11.93 34.87 -21.82
N ASP A 155 -11.77 34.20 -22.97
CA ASP A 155 -11.82 34.82 -24.31
C ASP A 155 -13.18 35.48 -24.61
N LEU A 156 -14.29 34.82 -24.22
CA LEU A 156 -15.64 35.38 -24.35
C LEU A 156 -15.85 36.61 -23.45
N GLY A 157 -15.27 36.60 -22.25
CA GLY A 157 -15.25 37.75 -21.35
C GLY A 157 -14.55 38.95 -21.98
N GLU A 158 -13.39 38.75 -22.62
CA GLU A 158 -12.65 39.80 -23.33
C GLU A 158 -13.42 40.34 -24.54
N GLN A 159 -14.07 39.47 -25.31
CA GLN A 159 -14.90 39.87 -26.45
C GLN A 159 -16.14 40.68 -26.03
N THR A 160 -16.79 40.31 -24.92
CA THR A 160 -17.92 41.09 -24.39
C THR A 160 -17.49 42.45 -23.86
N ALA A 161 -16.35 42.55 -23.17
CA ALA A 161 -15.79 43.82 -22.69
C ALA A 161 -15.43 44.77 -23.85
N THR A 162 -14.70 44.28 -24.86
CA THR A 162 -14.33 45.08 -26.04
C THR A 162 -15.55 45.51 -26.88
N SER A 163 -16.59 44.68 -26.98
CA SER A 163 -17.83 45.05 -27.67
C SER A 163 -18.68 46.09 -26.92
N ALA A 164 -18.60 46.13 -25.58
CA ALA A 164 -19.26 47.14 -24.75
C ALA A 164 -18.55 48.50 -24.83
N GLU A 165 -17.22 48.50 -24.84
CA GLU A 165 -16.41 49.72 -25.05
C GLU A 165 -16.62 50.31 -26.45
N ALA A 166 -16.72 49.46 -27.48
CA ALA A 166 -16.99 49.91 -28.85
C ALA A 166 -18.40 50.52 -29.02
N LYS A 167 -19.40 50.10 -28.24
CA LYS A 167 -20.76 50.68 -28.25
C LYS A 167 -20.89 51.97 -27.42
N GLY A 168 -20.00 52.21 -26.47
CA GLY A 168 -19.99 53.45 -25.66
C GLY A 168 -19.33 54.65 -26.35
N ALA A 169 -18.60 54.45 -27.45
CA ALA A 169 -17.84 55.50 -28.15
C ALA A 169 -18.61 56.19 -29.30
N GLY A 170 -19.93 55.98 -29.40
CA GLY A 170 -20.72 56.37 -30.57
C GLY A 170 -21.95 57.21 -30.26
N GLU A 171 -21.82 58.35 -29.57
CA GLU A 171 -22.77 59.46 -29.68
C GLU A 171 -22.03 60.80 -29.50
N PRO A 172 -21.77 61.58 -30.57
CA PRO A 172 -21.29 62.94 -30.42
C PRO A 172 -22.49 63.84 -30.07
N VAL A 173 -22.39 64.53 -28.94
CA VAL A 173 -23.29 65.64 -28.60
C VAL A 173 -23.04 66.76 -29.60
N SER A 174 -23.98 66.97 -30.53
CA SER A 174 -24.06 68.17 -31.37
C SER A 174 -25.10 69.13 -30.78
N GLU A 175 -24.60 70.30 -30.37
CA GLU A 175 -25.24 71.61 -30.06
C GLU A 175 -26.67 71.68 -29.50
#